data_AF-A0A4Q3AUY8-F1
#
_entry.id   AF-A0A4Q3AUY8-F1
#
_cell.length_a   1.000
_cell.length_b   1.000
_cell.length_c   1.000
_cell.angle_alpha   90.00
_cell.angle_beta   90.00
_cell.angle_gamma   90.00
#
_symmetry.space_group_name_H-M   'P 1'
#
loop_
_entity.id
_entity.type
_entity.pdbx_description
1 polymer ?
#
loop_
_entity_poly.entity_id
_entity_poly.type
_entity_poly.pdbx_seq_one_letter_code
_entity_poly.pdbx_strand_id
1 'polypeptide(L)' 'EEHTEKEANIRLLQQFIAQMKELDKAMILLWSESTSYKEIAEIVGITETNVATKISRLKEKLKQQFAAQQKL' A
#
# COMPACT_ATOMS: atom_id res chain seq x y z
N GLU A 1 12.24 23.46 1.48
CA GLU A 1 11.23 23.26 0.41
C GLU A 1 11.05 21.78 0.07
N GLU A 2 12.12 21.01 -0.16
CA GLU A 2 12.06 19.55 -0.43
C GLU A 2 11.44 18.72 0.71
N HIS A 3 11.67 19.11 1.97
CA HIS A 3 11.07 18.44 3.15
C HIS A 3 9.54 18.53 3.15
N THR A 4 9.00 19.66 2.68
CA THR A 4 7.57 19.96 2.69
C THR A 4 6.81 19.12 1.64
N GLU A 5 7.41 18.91 0.48
CA GLU A 5 6.86 18.07 -0.59
C GLU A 5 6.84 16.60 -0.18
N LYS A 6 7.93 16.10 0.42
CA LYS A 6 7.99 14.73 0.93
C LYS A 6 6.92 14.47 1.99
N GLU A 7 6.74 15.39 2.92
CA GLU A 7 5.67 15.28 3.93
C GLU A 7 4.27 15.32 3.32
N ALA A 8 4.03 16.14 2.30
CA ALA A 8 2.76 16.16 1.58
C ALA A 8 2.48 14.82 0.89
N ASN A 9 3.49 14.24 0.23
CA ASN A 9 3.40 12.93 -0.41
C ASN A 9 3.15 11.81 0.62
N ILE A 10 3.78 11.87 1.80
CA ILE A 10 3.52 10.91 2.89
C ILE A 10 2.06 11.03 3.38
N ARG A 11 1.57 12.27 3.61
CA ARG A 11 0.18 12.49 4.02
C ARG A 11 -0.81 11.96 2.98
N LEU A 12 -0.54 12.18 1.70
CA LEU A 12 -1.37 11.67 0.61
C LEU A 12 -1.37 10.13 0.56
N LEU A 13 -0.20 9.50 0.72
CA LEU A 13 -0.08 8.04 0.79
C LEU A 13 -0.92 7.48 1.95
N GLN A 14 -0.83 8.09 3.13
CA GLN A 14 -1.60 7.70 4.31
C GLN A 14 -3.11 7.81 4.06
N GLN A 15 -3.58 8.85 3.38
CA GLN A 15 -4.98 9.00 3.00
C GLN A 15 -5.45 7.88 2.06
N PHE A 16 -4.65 7.54 1.04
CA PHE A 16 -4.97 6.44 0.12
C PHE A 16 -5.02 5.09 0.82
N ILE A 17 -4.05 4.81 1.71
CA ILE A 17 -4.05 3.58 2.53
C ILE A 17 -5.27 3.56 3.45
N ALA A 18 -5.64 4.69 4.07
CA ALA A 18 -6.79 4.79 4.97
C ALA A 18 -8.12 4.42 4.27
N GLN A 19 -8.25 4.70 2.98
CA GLN A 19 -9.43 4.40 2.15
C GLN A 19 -9.48 2.95 1.62
N MET A 20 -8.42 2.16 1.82
CA MET A 20 -8.42 0.75 1.41
C MET A 20 -9.35 -0.09 2.28
N LYS A 21 -9.84 -1.21 1.71
CA LYS A 21 -10.53 -2.25 2.49
C LYS A 21 -9.59 -2.79 3.58
N GLU A 22 -10.15 -3.24 4.70
CA GLU A 22 -9.38 -3.67 5.88
C GLU A 22 -8.28 -4.67 5.53
N LEU A 23 -8.60 -5.71 4.75
CA LEU A 23 -7.63 -6.72 4.34
C LEU A 23 -6.50 -6.13 3.49
N ASP A 24 -6.84 -5.28 2.51
CA ASP A 24 -5.89 -4.64 1.61
C ASP A 24 -4.94 -3.70 2.39
N LYS A 25 -5.50 -2.95 3.35
CA LYS A 25 -4.74 -2.11 4.27
C LYS A 25 -3.77 -2.93 5.11
N ALA A 26 -4.24 -4.02 5.72
CA ALA A 26 -3.41 -4.91 6.54
C ALA A 26 -2.23 -5.48 5.74
N MET A 27 -2.48 -6.01 4.53
CA MET A 27 -1.41 -6.55 3.68
C MET A 27 -0.36 -5.50 3.30
N ILE A 28 -0.78 -4.26 2.98
CA ILE A 28 0.15 -3.19 2.62
C ILE A 28 0.97 -2.70 3.82
N LEU A 29 0.36 -2.60 5.00
CA LEU A 29 1.06 -2.20 6.22
C LEU A 29 2.12 -3.24 6.61
N LEU A 30 1.76 -4.52 6.67
CA LEU A 30 2.70 -5.59 6.96
C LEU A 30 3.85 -5.65 5.93
N TRP A 31 3.53 -5.51 4.64
CA TRP A 31 4.56 -5.44 3.61
C TRP A 31 5.50 -4.23 3.78
N SER A 32 4.96 -3.08 4.18
CA SER A 32 5.76 -1.87 4.47
C SER A 32 6.71 -2.05 5.66
N GLU A 33 6.41 -2.99 6.55
CA GLU A 33 7.25 -3.39 7.69
C GLU A 33 8.25 -4.49 7.32
N SER A 34 8.42 -4.76 6.01
CA SER A 34 9.30 -5.81 5.47
C SER A 34 8.91 -7.24 5.86
N THR A 35 7.65 -7.47 6.28
CA THR A 35 7.12 -8.81 6.49
C THR A 35 7.06 -9.57 5.17
N SER A 36 7.51 -10.83 5.17
CA SER A 36 7.52 -11.66 3.96
C SER A 36 6.11 -12.00 3.50
N TYR A 37 5.92 -12.28 2.20
CA TYR A 37 4.58 -12.67 1.69
C TYR A 37 4.05 -13.95 2.34
N LYS A 38 4.95 -14.86 2.74
CA LYS A 38 4.61 -16.07 3.48
C LYS A 38 4.07 -15.76 4.88
N GLU A 39 4.77 -14.94 5.67
CA GLU A 39 4.30 -14.54 7.00
C GLU A 39 3.00 -13.73 6.92
N ILE A 40 2.87 -12.84 5.93
CA ILE A 40 1.62 -12.13 5.68
C ILE A 40 0.50 -13.15 5.42
N ALA A 41 0.71 -14.13 4.55
CA ALA A 41 -0.27 -15.18 4.24
C ALA A 41 -0.72 -15.93 5.49
N GLU A 42 0.21 -16.25 6.40
CA GLU A 42 -0.08 -16.87 7.69
C GLU A 42 -0.91 -15.95 8.61
N ILE A 43 -0.59 -14.64 8.66
CA ILE A 43 -1.30 -13.66 9.49
C ILE A 43 -2.73 -13.40 8.98
N VAL A 44 -2.92 -13.19 7.68
CA VAL A 44 -4.24 -12.86 7.10
C VAL A 44 -5.07 -14.09 6.69
N GLY A 45 -4.51 -15.30 6.76
CA GLY A 45 -5.24 -16.54 6.49
C GLY A 45 -5.59 -16.77 5.01
N ILE A 46 -4.73 -16.33 4.09
CA ILE A 46 -4.87 -16.56 2.64
C ILE A 46 -3.57 -17.13 2.07
N THR A 47 -3.56 -17.56 0.81
CA THR A 47 -2.35 -18.13 0.21
C THR A 47 -1.29 -17.05 -0.09
N GLU A 48 -0.02 -17.44 -0.05
CA GLU A 48 1.12 -16.58 -0.43
C GLU A 48 0.97 -16.00 -1.85
N THR A 49 0.49 -16.80 -2.81
CA THR A 49 0.21 -16.34 -4.18
C THR A 49 -0.86 -15.26 -4.23
N ASN A 50 -1.92 -15.38 -3.41
CA ASN A 50 -2.95 -14.36 -3.29
C ASN A 50 -2.39 -13.07 -2.66
N VAL A 51 -1.55 -13.17 -1.64
CA VAL A 51 -0.84 -12.03 -1.05
C VAL A 51 0.01 -11.32 -2.10
N ALA A 52 0.88 -12.04 -2.80
CA ALA A 52 1.77 -11.47 -3.82
C ALA A 52 0.99 -10.75 -4.92
N THR A 53 -0.09 -11.37 -5.42
CA THR A 53 -0.94 -10.78 -6.46
C THR A 53 -1.66 -9.53 -5.96
N LYS A 54 -2.21 -9.57 -4.74
CA LYS A 54 -2.92 -8.42 -4.16
C LYS A 54 -1.97 -7.27 -3.87
N ILE A 55 -0.82 -7.51 -3.24
CA ILE A 55 0.18 -6.47 -2.98
C ILE A 55 0.66 -5.84 -4.29
N SER A 56 0.91 -6.63 -5.34
CA SER A 56 1.27 -6.10 -6.65
C SER A 56 0.21 -5.12 -7.19
N ARG A 57 -1.07 -5.51 -7.15
CA ARG A 57 -2.19 -4.65 -7.59
C ARG A 57 -2.36 -3.42 -6.71
N LEU A 58 -2.17 -3.53 -5.40
CA LEU A 58 -2.27 -2.40 -4.47
C LEU A 58 -1.18 -1.37 -4.72
N LYS A 59 0.06 -1.80 -4.97
CA LYS A 59 1.15 -0.91 -5.38
C LYS A 59 0.85 -0.20 -6.69
N GLU A 60 0.30 -0.91 -7.67
CA GLU A 60 -0.10 -0.31 -8.94
C GLU A 60 -1.21 0.73 -8.77
N LYS A 61 -2.22 0.42 -7.94
CA LYS A 61 -3.30 1.36 -7.62
C LYS A 61 -2.77 2.63 -6.94
N LEU A 62 -1.84 2.49 -5.99
CA LEU A 62 -1.20 3.63 -5.34
C LEU A 62 -0.48 4.51 -6.37
N LYS A 63 0.33 3.92 -7.26
CA LYS A 63 1.01 4.66 -8.34
C LYS A 63 0.02 5.42 -9.23
N GLN A 64 -1.09 4.78 -9.62
CA GLN A 64 -2.13 5.43 -10.44
C GLN A 64 -2.78 6.60 -9.71
N GLN A 65 -3.06 6.48 -8.42
CA GLN A 65 -3.64 7.58 -7.63
C GLN A 65 -2.67 8.76 -7.49
N PHE A 66 -1.38 8.50 -7.26
CA PHE A 66 -0.35 9.54 -7.24
C PHE A 66 -0.23 10.24 -8.60
N ALA A 67 -0.20 9.48 -9.69
CA ALA A 67 -0.12 10.04 -11.04
C ALA A 67 -1.38 10.84 -11.43
N ALA A 68 -2.55 10.47 -10.91
CA ALA A 68 -3.77 11.25 -11.10
C ALA A 68 -3.75 12.56 -10.29
N GLN A 69 -3.25 12.53 -9.05
CA GLN A 69 -3.21 13.70 -8.18
C GLN A 69 -2.15 14.74 -8.60
N GLN A 70 -1.06 14.32 -9.25
CA GLN A 70 -0.03 15.23 -9.78
C GLN A 70 -0.43 15.93 -11.09
N LYS A 71 -1.49 15.45 -11.74
CA LYS A 71 -2.03 16.06 -12.98
C LYS A 71 -3.15 17.08 -12.72
N LEU A 72 -3.57 17.22 -11.46
CA LEU A 72 -4.56 18.19 -10.99
C LEU A 72 -3.85 19.42 -10.41
#